data_AF-A0A2Z2MD66-F1
#
_entry.id   AF-A0A2Z2MD66-F1
#
_cell.length_a   1.000
_cell.length_b   1.000
_cell.length_c   1.000
_cell.angle_alpha   90.00
_cell.angle_beta   90.00
_cell.angle_gamma   90.00
#
_symmetry.space_group_name_H-M   'P 1'
#
loop_
_entity.id
_entity.type
_entity.pdbx_description
1 polymer ?
#
loop_
_entity_poly.entity_id
_entity_poly.type
_entity_poly.pdbx_seq_one_letter_code
_entity_poly.pdbx_strand_id
1 'polypeptide(L)'
;MGVRRNPYVLFLILLPVSFVPRLFGGFLESWALWLTLWYLIIPLVVSLSLGFKLRDLGLARPSGGWRAFGVLLMLAVVLSFAGIFVPSMRGYYPRFAYSSWWEFGEKEMIMGLVMFAHEAFFRGFLLFPLVRENKELAILAQDIPYTLVHLGKPGVEVPYSFFAGIVFGWLDLKSGSFLLSFLLHWLGSAFFDFLCALVKAGVIPL
;
A
#
# COMPACT_ATOMS: atom_id res chain seq x y z
N MET A 1 14.03 -12.50 -26.04
CA MET A 1 13.43 -11.18 -25.70
C MET A 1 14.54 -10.24 -25.29
N GLY A 2 14.55 -8.98 -25.77
CA GLY A 2 15.54 -8.00 -25.31
C GLY A 2 15.33 -7.61 -23.84
N VAL A 3 16.35 -7.03 -23.20
CA VAL A 3 16.30 -6.55 -21.81
C VAL A 3 15.49 -5.25 -21.68
N ARG A 4 15.57 -4.39 -22.70
CA ARG A 4 14.89 -3.09 -22.73
C ARG A 4 13.37 -3.28 -22.75
N ARG A 5 12.67 -2.62 -21.83
CA ARG A 5 11.20 -2.64 -21.64
C ARG A 5 10.62 -4.06 -21.48
N ASN A 6 11.41 -4.99 -20.95
CA ASN A 6 10.94 -6.34 -20.68
C ASN A 6 10.32 -6.40 -19.26
N PRO A 7 9.00 -6.65 -19.14
CA PRO A 7 8.32 -6.60 -17.85
C PRO A 7 8.73 -7.75 -16.92
N TYR A 8 9.08 -8.91 -17.47
CA TYR A 8 9.55 -10.05 -16.68
C TYR A 8 10.94 -9.79 -16.08
N VAL A 9 11.84 -9.17 -16.84
CA VAL A 9 13.16 -8.77 -16.33
C VAL A 9 13.00 -7.75 -15.20
N LEU A 10 12.15 -6.74 -15.39
CA LEU A 10 11.87 -5.75 -14.34
C LEU A 10 11.30 -6.42 -13.09
N PHE A 11 10.30 -7.30 -13.25
CA PHE A 11 9.69 -8.01 -12.14
C PHE A 11 10.70 -8.89 -11.38
N LEU A 12 11.54 -9.65 -12.08
CA LEU A 12 12.58 -10.48 -11.45
C LEU A 12 13.62 -9.67 -10.67
N ILE A 13 13.98 -8.47 -11.17
CA ILE A 13 14.90 -7.57 -10.47
C ILE A 13 14.24 -6.98 -9.21
N LEU A 14 12.97 -6.58 -9.30
CA LEU A 14 12.29 -5.91 -8.19
C LEU A 14 11.71 -6.87 -7.16
N LEU A 15 11.39 -8.13 -7.51
CA LEU A 15 10.77 -9.08 -6.59
C LEU A 15 11.54 -9.23 -5.27
N PRO A 16 12.87 -9.40 -5.22
CA PRO A 16 13.62 -9.45 -3.97
C PRO A 16 13.55 -8.15 -3.16
N VAL A 17 13.42 -7.00 -3.83
CA VAL A 17 13.33 -5.68 -3.18
C VAL A 17 12.09 -5.58 -2.30
N SER A 18 11.02 -6.32 -2.61
CA SER A 18 9.80 -6.43 -1.79
C SER A 18 10.06 -6.82 -0.34
N PHE A 19 11.21 -7.43 -0.03
CA PHE A 19 11.51 -7.90 1.33
C PHE A 19 12.60 -7.08 2.00
N VAL A 20 13.31 -6.23 1.26
CA VAL A 20 14.46 -5.47 1.76
C VAL A 20 14.08 -4.51 2.90
N PRO A 21 12.98 -3.74 2.86
CA PRO A 21 12.59 -2.87 3.97
C PRO A 21 12.37 -3.59 5.30
N ARG A 22 12.09 -4.90 5.28
CA ARG A 22 11.91 -5.70 6.52
C ARG A 22 13.21 -5.89 7.29
N LEU A 23 14.35 -5.68 6.65
CA LEU A 23 15.68 -5.77 7.27
C LEU A 23 16.01 -4.51 8.09
N PHE A 24 15.23 -3.45 7.94
CA PHE A 24 15.46 -2.17 8.61
C PHE A 24 14.39 -1.94 9.68
N GLY A 25 14.85 -1.60 10.88
CA GLY A 25 13.99 -1.14 11.99
C GLY A 25 14.10 0.36 12.20
N GLY A 26 13.40 0.86 13.22
CA GLY A 26 13.50 2.25 13.67
C GLY A 26 12.14 2.89 13.92
N PHE A 27 12.16 4.21 14.12
CA PHE A 27 10.97 5.04 14.28
C PHE A 27 10.27 5.30 12.94
N LEU A 28 9.07 5.88 12.99
CA LEU A 28 8.19 6.13 11.84
C LEU A 28 8.92 6.84 10.68
N GLU A 29 9.71 7.86 10.99
CA GLU A 29 10.44 8.70 10.03
C GLU A 29 11.51 7.88 9.32
N SER A 30 12.31 7.12 10.07
CA SER A 30 13.34 6.25 9.49
C SER A 30 12.72 5.16 8.62
N TRP A 31 11.60 4.58 9.04
CA TRP A 31 10.87 3.60 8.25
C TRP A 31 10.31 4.20 6.96
N ALA A 32 9.79 5.43 7.02
CA ALA A 32 9.34 6.16 5.84
C ALA A 32 10.49 6.47 4.86
N LEU A 33 11.67 6.82 5.37
CA LEU A 33 12.86 6.99 4.55
C LEU A 33 13.27 5.69 3.86
N TRP A 34 13.31 4.57 4.59
CA TRP A 34 13.67 3.26 4.02
C TRP A 34 12.68 2.82 2.95
N LEU A 35 11.38 2.97 3.18
CA LEU A 35 10.37 2.65 2.17
C LEU A 35 10.43 3.60 0.98
N THR A 36 10.62 4.90 1.19
CA THR A 36 10.81 5.84 0.07
C THR A 36 12.01 5.44 -0.78
N LEU A 37 13.14 5.08 -0.18
CA LEU A 37 14.32 4.66 -0.92
C LEU A 37 14.09 3.36 -1.71
N TRP A 38 13.63 2.30 -1.02
CA TRP A 38 13.59 0.94 -1.57
C TRP A 38 12.33 0.65 -2.39
N TYR A 39 11.20 1.29 -2.08
CA TYR A 39 9.93 1.06 -2.78
C TYR A 39 9.60 2.14 -3.81
N LEU A 40 10.17 3.36 -3.71
CA LEU A 40 9.94 4.42 -4.68
C LEU A 40 11.17 4.75 -5.52
N ILE A 41 12.27 5.18 -4.91
CA ILE A 41 13.42 5.74 -5.64
C ILE A 41 14.16 4.67 -6.46
N ILE A 42 14.59 3.58 -5.83
CA ILE A 42 15.34 2.50 -6.51
C ILE A 42 14.50 1.87 -7.64
N PRO A 43 13.23 1.47 -7.41
CA PRO A 43 12.40 0.88 -8.46
C PRO A 43 12.11 1.84 -9.61
N LEU A 44 11.93 3.13 -9.34
CA LEU A 44 11.76 4.14 -10.37
C LEU A 44 13.02 4.26 -11.24
N VAL A 45 14.20 4.37 -10.63
CA VAL A 45 15.48 4.46 -11.36
C VAL A 45 15.72 3.22 -12.21
N VAL A 46 15.50 2.02 -11.66
CA VAL A 46 15.63 0.75 -12.40
C VAL A 46 14.65 0.69 -13.57
N SER A 47 13.38 1.04 -13.35
CA SER A 47 12.34 1.03 -14.38
C SER A 47 12.66 1.98 -15.53
N LEU A 48 13.07 3.22 -15.21
CA LEU A 48 13.46 4.21 -16.22
C LEU A 48 14.73 3.79 -16.98
N SER A 49 15.71 3.19 -16.30
CA SER A 49 16.94 2.68 -16.91
C SER A 49 16.68 1.52 -17.89
N LEU A 50 15.66 0.69 -17.62
CA LEU A 50 15.18 -0.33 -18.56
C LEU A 50 14.32 0.25 -19.70
N GLY A 51 14.03 1.55 -19.68
CA GLY A 51 13.32 2.28 -20.73
C GLY A 51 11.79 2.31 -20.58
N PHE A 52 11.24 1.96 -19.41
CA PHE A 52 9.83 2.19 -19.11
C PHE A 52 9.54 3.68 -18.97
N LYS A 53 8.30 4.09 -19.28
CA LYS A 53 7.82 5.46 -19.05
C LYS A 53 6.99 5.49 -17.77
N LEU A 54 6.86 6.64 -17.12
CA LEU A 54 6.03 6.80 -15.91
C LEU A 54 4.61 6.23 -16.06
N ARG A 55 3.97 6.47 -17.23
CA ARG A 55 2.65 5.91 -17.56
C ARG A 55 2.61 4.38 -17.63
N ASP A 56 3.73 3.73 -17.98
CA ASP A 56 3.83 2.26 -18.01
C ASP A 56 3.92 1.68 -16.58
N LEU A 57 4.08 2.53 -15.57
CA LEU A 57 4.26 2.21 -14.15
C LEU A 57 3.07 2.70 -13.29
N GLY A 58 1.94 3.05 -13.92
CA GLY A 58 0.76 3.58 -13.20
C GLY A 58 0.92 4.98 -12.60
N LEU A 59 2.06 5.65 -12.83
CA LEU A 59 2.28 7.06 -12.47
C LEU A 59 1.57 7.96 -13.48
N ALA A 60 0.24 7.97 -13.39
CA ALA A 60 -0.66 8.75 -14.23
C ALA A 60 -1.83 9.28 -13.40
N ARG A 61 -2.54 10.27 -13.93
CA ARG A 61 -3.80 10.73 -13.33
C ARG A 61 -4.88 9.66 -13.54
N PRO A 62 -5.65 9.27 -12.50
CA PRO A 62 -6.77 8.34 -12.66
C PRO A 62 -7.76 8.84 -13.70
N SER A 63 -8.05 8.04 -14.72
CA SER A 63 -9.02 8.37 -15.78
C SER A 63 -10.44 7.87 -15.46
N GLY A 64 -10.60 7.09 -14.40
CA GLY A 64 -11.86 6.47 -14.01
C GLY A 64 -11.78 5.85 -12.61
N GLY A 65 -12.68 4.93 -12.28
CA GLY A 65 -12.63 4.18 -11.01
C GLY A 65 -13.17 4.90 -9.77
N TRP A 66 -13.45 6.20 -9.83
CA TRP A 66 -13.91 7.01 -8.68
C TRP A 66 -15.16 6.49 -7.96
N ARG A 67 -16.15 5.95 -8.69
CA ARG A 67 -17.32 5.31 -8.06
C ARG A 67 -16.93 4.07 -7.26
N ALA A 68 -16.04 3.24 -7.82
CA ALA A 68 -15.55 2.05 -7.14
C ALA A 68 -14.69 2.44 -5.93
N PHE A 69 -13.81 3.43 -6.07
CA PHE A 69 -13.06 4.02 -4.96
C PHE A 69 -13.98 4.48 -3.83
N GLY A 70 -15.05 5.23 -4.13
CA GLY A 70 -16.00 5.68 -3.12
C GLY A 70 -16.69 4.52 -2.38
N VAL A 71 -17.15 3.51 -3.11
CA VAL A 71 -17.75 2.30 -2.51
C VAL A 71 -16.75 1.56 -1.62
N LEU A 72 -15.53 1.38 -2.10
CA LEU A 72 -14.47 0.71 -1.35
C LEU A 72 -14.01 1.51 -0.12
N LEU A 73 -13.99 2.84 -0.21
CA LEU A 73 -13.68 3.70 0.93
C LEU A 73 -14.77 3.60 2.00
N MET A 74 -16.05 3.61 1.58
CA MET A 74 -17.16 3.38 2.52
C MET A 74 -17.08 1.99 3.16
N LEU A 75 -16.72 0.96 2.39
CA LEU A 75 -16.49 -0.38 2.93
C LEU A 75 -15.32 -0.39 3.92
N ALA A 76 -14.21 0.30 3.63
CA ALA A 76 -13.08 0.43 4.53
C ALA A 76 -13.47 1.11 5.85
N VAL A 77 -14.31 2.16 5.80
CA VAL A 77 -14.87 2.80 6.99
C VAL A 77 -15.70 1.82 7.83
N VAL A 78 -16.61 1.06 7.21
CA VAL A 78 -17.42 0.04 7.91
C VAL A 78 -16.53 -1.05 8.52
N LEU A 79 -15.55 -1.55 7.77
CA LEU A 79 -14.60 -2.55 8.26
C LEU A 79 -13.70 -2.02 9.38
N SER A 80 -13.39 -0.72 9.39
CA SER A 80 -12.62 -0.08 10.47
C SER A 80 -13.40 -0.10 11.80
N PHE A 81 -14.70 0.15 11.77
CA PHE A 81 -15.57 -0.02 12.94
C PHE A 81 -15.65 -1.48 13.40
N ALA A 82 -15.66 -2.45 12.49
CA ALA A 82 -15.57 -3.86 12.89
C ALA A 82 -14.19 -4.18 13.48
N GLY A 83 -13.12 -3.58 12.93
CA GLY A 83 -11.73 -3.82 13.32
C GLY A 83 -11.41 -3.42 14.76
N ILE A 84 -12.05 -2.39 15.31
CA ILE A 84 -11.81 -1.98 16.71
C ILE A 84 -12.32 -3.00 17.74
N PHE A 85 -13.25 -3.89 17.36
CA PHE A 85 -13.70 -5.01 18.18
C PHE A 85 -12.75 -6.21 18.12
N VAL A 86 -11.74 -6.21 17.24
CA VAL A 86 -10.73 -7.27 17.16
C VAL A 86 -9.57 -6.91 18.11
N PRO A 87 -9.36 -7.63 19.23
CA PRO A 87 -8.38 -7.22 20.25
C PRO A 87 -6.95 -7.14 19.72
N SER A 88 -6.55 -8.04 18.81
CA SER A 88 -5.22 -8.02 18.21
C SER A 88 -4.98 -6.80 17.31
N MET A 89 -6.01 -6.31 16.62
CA MET A 89 -5.92 -5.09 15.80
C MET A 89 -5.80 -3.85 16.69
N ARG A 90 -6.68 -3.71 17.68
CA ARG A 90 -6.67 -2.57 18.62
C ARG A 90 -5.42 -2.54 19.51
N GLY A 91 -4.86 -3.71 19.83
CA GLY A 91 -3.59 -3.80 20.55
C GLY A 91 -2.41 -3.34 19.70
N TYR A 92 -2.45 -3.58 18.38
CA TYR A 92 -1.38 -3.25 17.44
C TYR A 92 -1.45 -1.81 16.92
N TYR A 93 -2.65 -1.26 16.70
CA TYR A 93 -2.88 0.07 16.13
C TYR A 93 -3.38 1.10 17.15
N PRO A 94 -3.07 2.39 16.97
CA PRO A 94 -2.00 2.89 16.11
C PRO A 94 -0.64 2.40 16.57
N ARG A 95 0.32 2.27 15.64
CA ARG A 95 1.69 1.80 15.96
C ARG A 95 2.53 2.85 16.71
N PHE A 96 2.02 4.06 16.82
CA PHE A 96 2.62 5.18 17.52
C PHE A 96 1.52 5.92 18.28
N ALA A 97 1.88 6.53 19.41
CA ALA A 97 0.95 7.34 20.19
C ALA A 97 0.79 8.73 19.57
N TYR A 98 -0.34 9.38 19.83
CA TYR A 98 -0.58 10.79 19.52
C TYR A 98 -0.80 11.55 20.83
N SER A 99 -0.10 12.65 21.02
CA SER A 99 -0.24 13.56 22.16
C SER A 99 -1.14 14.76 21.84
N SER A 100 -1.38 15.05 20.56
CA SER A 100 -2.21 16.15 20.10
C SER A 100 -2.75 15.91 18.69
N TRP A 101 -3.75 16.70 18.29
CA TRP A 101 -4.27 16.71 16.92
C TRP A 101 -3.23 17.14 15.87
N TRP A 102 -2.28 17.99 16.27
CA TRP A 102 -1.17 18.38 15.40
C TRP A 102 -0.24 17.20 15.12
N GLU A 103 0.15 16.48 16.17
CA GLU A 103 0.99 15.29 16.02
C GLU A 103 0.28 14.16 15.27
N PHE A 104 -1.05 14.03 15.43
CA PHE A 104 -1.85 13.15 14.60
C PHE A 104 -1.71 13.50 13.12
N GLY A 105 -1.94 14.77 12.74
CA GLY A 105 -1.80 15.22 11.37
C GLY A 105 -0.39 14.99 10.81
N GLU A 106 0.65 15.32 11.57
CA GLU A 106 2.05 15.13 11.16
C GLU A 106 2.37 13.65 10.89
N LYS A 107 2.07 12.77 11.86
CA LYS A 107 2.37 11.34 11.73
C LYS A 107 1.55 10.68 10.64
N GLU A 108 0.28 11.06 10.47
CA GLU A 108 -0.54 10.53 9.37
C GLU A 108 -0.07 11.01 8.00
N MET A 109 0.53 12.20 7.89
CA MET A 109 1.15 12.65 6.63
C MET A 109 2.41 11.84 6.31
N ILE A 110 3.23 11.51 7.31
CA ILE A 110 4.38 10.61 7.14
C ILE A 110 3.88 9.21 6.74
N MET A 111 2.81 8.73 7.37
CA MET A 111 2.16 7.47 7.01
C MET A 111 1.61 7.50 5.58
N GLY A 112 1.11 8.65 5.12
CA GLY A 112 0.73 8.88 3.73
C GLY A 112 1.88 8.69 2.75
N LEU A 113 3.07 9.22 3.07
CA LEU A 113 4.28 8.97 2.27
C LEU A 113 4.63 7.48 2.25
N VAL A 114 4.51 6.79 3.39
CA VAL A 114 4.72 5.35 3.46
C VAL A 114 3.75 4.60 2.55
N MET A 115 2.45 4.88 2.64
CA MET A 115 1.44 4.22 1.81
C MET A 115 1.65 4.53 0.33
N PHE A 116 2.04 5.77 -0.01
CA PHE A 116 2.36 6.13 -1.38
C PHE A 116 3.51 5.29 -1.94
N ALA A 117 4.64 5.20 -1.22
CA ALA A 117 5.77 4.39 -1.64
C ALA A 117 5.39 2.91 -1.75
N HIS A 118 4.59 2.41 -0.80
CA HIS A 118 4.08 1.04 -0.78
C HIS A 118 3.24 0.71 -2.02
N GLU A 119 2.24 1.54 -2.33
CA GLU A 119 1.40 1.34 -3.51
C GLU A 119 2.17 1.57 -4.81
N ALA A 120 3.06 2.57 -4.88
CA ALA A 120 3.90 2.77 -6.05
C ALA A 120 4.72 1.51 -6.38
N PHE A 121 5.21 0.79 -5.36
CA PHE A 121 5.95 -0.44 -5.56
C PHE A 121 5.11 -1.60 -6.08
N PHE A 122 4.13 -2.02 -5.29
CA PHE A 122 3.36 -3.22 -5.61
C PHE A 122 2.41 -2.98 -6.79
N ARG A 123 1.72 -1.82 -6.81
CA ARG A 123 0.67 -1.51 -7.78
C ARG A 123 1.21 -0.72 -8.96
N GLY A 124 2.29 0.03 -8.80
CA GLY A 124 2.96 0.71 -9.90
C GLY A 124 3.98 -0.17 -10.62
N PHE A 125 5.11 -0.41 -9.95
CA PHE A 125 6.30 -1.01 -10.58
C PHE A 125 6.20 -2.52 -10.83
N LEU A 126 5.55 -3.29 -9.95
CA LEU A 126 5.37 -4.74 -10.17
C LEU A 126 4.15 -5.03 -11.07
N LEU A 127 3.02 -4.36 -10.86
CA LEU A 127 1.77 -4.65 -11.56
C LEU A 127 1.72 -4.14 -13.02
N PHE A 128 1.73 -2.82 -13.24
CA PHE A 128 1.42 -2.25 -14.57
C PHE A 128 2.28 -2.80 -15.71
N PRO A 129 3.60 -3.00 -15.55
CA PRO A 129 4.42 -3.62 -16.57
C PRO A 129 3.96 -5.02 -16.98
N LEU A 130 3.51 -5.85 -16.03
CA LEU A 130 3.15 -7.26 -16.26
C LEU A 130 1.77 -7.45 -16.92
N VAL A 131 0.89 -6.46 -16.85
CA VAL A 131 -0.53 -6.57 -17.26
C VAL A 131 -0.73 -6.86 -18.75
N ARG A 132 0.29 -6.62 -19.60
CA ARG A 132 0.17 -6.74 -21.07
C ARG A 132 -0.21 -8.13 -21.56
N GLU A 133 0.12 -9.16 -20.80
CA GLU A 133 -0.02 -10.57 -21.21
C GLU A 133 -1.25 -11.20 -20.56
N ASN A 134 -1.37 -11.06 -19.23
CA ASN A 134 -2.48 -11.60 -18.45
C ASN A 134 -2.70 -10.75 -17.19
N LYS A 135 -3.88 -10.15 -17.07
CA LYS A 135 -4.17 -9.19 -15.99
C LYS A 135 -4.30 -9.88 -14.65
N GLU A 136 -4.99 -11.01 -14.65
CA GLU A 136 -5.28 -11.81 -13.47
C GLU A 136 -4.00 -12.37 -12.86
N LEU A 137 -3.12 -12.92 -13.70
CA LEU A 137 -1.82 -13.42 -13.29
C LEU A 137 -0.91 -12.28 -12.81
N ALA A 138 -0.94 -11.11 -13.46
CA ALA A 138 -0.19 -9.94 -13.00
C ALA A 138 -0.63 -9.47 -11.61
N ILE A 139 -1.95 -9.45 -11.36
CA ILE A 139 -2.51 -9.14 -10.03
C ILE A 139 -2.01 -10.15 -9.01
N LEU A 140 -2.12 -11.46 -9.28
CA LEU A 140 -1.66 -12.49 -8.34
C LEU A 140 -0.13 -12.42 -8.13
N ALA A 141 0.65 -12.19 -9.18
CA ALA A 141 2.10 -12.14 -9.11
C ALA A 141 2.63 -11.01 -8.22
N GLN A 142 2.02 -9.82 -8.26
CA GLN A 142 2.37 -8.74 -7.33
C GLN A 142 1.74 -8.93 -5.93
N ASP A 143 0.56 -9.55 -5.87
CA ASP A 143 -0.21 -9.63 -4.62
C ASP A 143 0.37 -10.63 -3.62
N ILE A 144 1.01 -11.68 -4.13
CA ILE A 144 1.72 -12.65 -3.29
C ILE A 144 2.82 -11.97 -2.45
N PRO A 145 3.82 -11.28 -3.02
CA PRO A 145 4.82 -10.58 -2.20
C PRO A 145 4.21 -9.45 -1.36
N TYR A 146 3.18 -8.75 -1.83
CA TYR A 146 2.43 -7.76 -1.03
C TYR A 146 1.81 -8.40 0.23
N THR A 147 1.20 -9.57 0.10
CA THR A 147 0.61 -10.29 1.24
C THR A 147 1.70 -10.78 2.19
N LEU A 148 2.82 -11.29 1.65
CA LEU A 148 3.92 -11.80 2.47
C LEU A 148 4.58 -10.71 3.32
N VAL A 149 4.62 -9.45 2.88
CA VAL A 149 5.15 -8.35 3.72
C VAL A 149 4.27 -8.02 4.93
N HIS A 150 3.04 -8.55 5.00
CA HIS A 150 2.15 -8.43 6.16
C HIS A 150 2.42 -9.50 7.24
N LEU A 151 3.26 -10.50 6.98
CA LEU A 151 3.65 -11.48 8.00
C LEU A 151 4.31 -10.80 9.21
N GLY A 152 3.81 -11.09 10.41
CA GLY A 152 4.26 -10.48 11.67
C GLY A 152 3.31 -9.39 12.20
N LYS A 153 2.32 -8.97 11.41
CA LYS A 153 1.18 -8.16 11.85
C LYS A 153 0.09 -9.03 12.49
N PRO A 154 -0.99 -8.45 13.08
CA PRO A 154 -2.14 -9.23 13.56
C PRO A 154 -2.61 -10.25 12.52
N GLY A 155 -2.92 -11.47 12.96
CA GLY A 155 -3.18 -12.60 12.05
C GLY A 155 -4.29 -12.37 11.02
N VAL A 156 -5.26 -11.50 11.33
CA VAL A 156 -6.34 -11.12 10.41
C VAL A 156 -5.87 -10.28 9.23
N GLU A 157 -4.74 -9.58 9.35
CA GLU A 157 -4.21 -8.72 8.28
C GLU A 157 -3.68 -9.51 7.09
N VAL A 158 -3.17 -10.73 7.28
CA VAL A 158 -2.63 -11.52 6.15
C VAL A 158 -3.75 -11.88 5.16
N PRO A 159 -4.84 -12.56 5.54
CA PRO A 159 -5.93 -12.84 4.61
C PRO A 159 -6.60 -11.54 4.14
N TYR A 160 -6.77 -10.54 5.01
CA TYR A 160 -7.31 -9.24 4.61
C TYR A 160 -6.47 -8.58 3.52
N SER A 161 -5.14 -8.56 3.67
CA SER A 161 -4.21 -7.97 2.71
C SER A 161 -4.31 -8.67 1.35
N PHE A 162 -4.39 -10.01 1.31
CA PHE A 162 -4.54 -10.74 0.05
C PHE A 162 -5.80 -10.31 -0.70
N PHE A 163 -6.96 -10.32 -0.02
CA PHE A 163 -8.21 -9.88 -0.67
C PHE A 163 -8.19 -8.39 -1.04
N ALA A 164 -7.69 -7.53 -0.15
CA ALA A 164 -7.57 -6.11 -0.41
C ALA A 164 -6.63 -5.82 -1.59
N GLY A 165 -5.53 -6.55 -1.71
CA GLY A 165 -4.54 -6.34 -2.76
C GLY A 165 -5.01 -6.80 -4.14
N ILE A 166 -5.84 -7.84 -4.22
CA ILE A 166 -6.59 -8.17 -5.45
C ILE A 166 -7.53 -7.02 -5.83
N VAL A 167 -8.32 -6.52 -4.88
CA VAL A 167 -9.28 -5.42 -5.10
C VAL A 167 -8.58 -4.13 -5.52
N PHE A 168 -7.44 -3.80 -4.90
CA PHE A 168 -6.62 -2.63 -5.24
C PHE A 168 -6.04 -2.78 -6.63
N GLY A 169 -5.45 -3.94 -6.95
CA GLY A 169 -4.95 -4.23 -8.29
C GLY A 169 -6.04 -4.04 -9.36
N TRP A 170 -7.25 -4.57 -9.12
CA TRP A 170 -8.38 -4.34 -10.01
C TRP A 170 -8.76 -2.86 -10.15
N LEU A 171 -8.82 -2.11 -9.03
CA LEU A 171 -9.16 -0.68 -9.04
C LEU A 171 -8.14 0.12 -9.85
N ASP A 172 -6.86 -0.23 -9.72
CA ASP A 172 -5.76 0.47 -10.36
C ASP A 172 -5.73 0.21 -11.87
N LEU A 173 -5.95 -1.03 -12.30
CA LEU A 173 -6.11 -1.33 -13.71
C LEU A 173 -7.34 -0.66 -14.32
N LYS A 174 -8.43 -0.54 -13.55
CA LYS A 174 -9.65 0.15 -13.96
C LYS A 174 -9.46 1.66 -14.08
N SER A 175 -8.64 2.25 -13.22
CA SER A 175 -8.40 3.70 -13.20
C SER A 175 -7.21 4.14 -14.06
N GLY A 176 -6.35 3.20 -14.44
CA GLY A 176 -5.08 3.46 -15.13
C GLY A 176 -3.99 4.05 -14.23
N SER A 177 -4.17 4.00 -12.90
CA SER A 177 -3.29 4.63 -11.92
C SER A 177 -3.37 3.94 -10.55
N PHE A 178 -2.25 3.83 -9.84
CA PHE A 178 -2.27 3.35 -8.45
C PHE A 178 -2.70 4.44 -7.45
N LEU A 179 -2.94 5.67 -7.88
CA LEU A 179 -3.26 6.76 -6.96
C LEU A 179 -4.58 6.52 -6.20
N LEU A 180 -5.53 5.77 -6.77
CA LEU A 180 -6.77 5.46 -6.07
C LEU A 180 -6.58 4.41 -4.97
N SER A 181 -5.79 3.36 -5.20
CA SER A 181 -5.41 2.42 -4.13
C SER A 181 -4.57 3.09 -3.05
N PHE A 182 -3.64 3.98 -3.42
CA PHE A 182 -2.89 4.82 -2.47
C PHE A 182 -3.83 5.61 -1.55
N LEU A 183 -4.75 6.37 -2.12
CA LEU A 183 -5.70 7.16 -1.33
C LEU A 183 -6.58 6.27 -0.46
N LEU A 184 -7.02 5.12 -0.98
CA LEU A 184 -7.87 4.19 -0.26
C LEU A 184 -7.11 3.57 0.93
N HIS A 185 -5.86 3.16 0.72
CA HIS A 185 -5.00 2.59 1.75
C HIS A 185 -4.69 3.63 2.84
N TRP A 186 -4.28 4.84 2.43
CA TRP A 186 -3.92 5.89 3.38
C TRP A 186 -5.11 6.37 4.19
N LEU A 187 -6.22 6.74 3.54
CA LEU A 187 -7.41 7.24 4.24
C LEU A 187 -8.05 6.15 5.11
N GLY A 188 -8.08 4.90 4.64
CA GLY A 188 -8.56 3.77 5.44
C GLY A 188 -7.70 3.53 6.68
N SER A 189 -6.37 3.54 6.53
CA SER A 189 -5.42 3.39 7.65
C SER A 189 -5.56 4.53 8.65
N ALA A 190 -5.54 5.78 8.19
CA ALA A 190 -5.64 6.95 9.05
C ALA A 190 -6.97 7.00 9.82
N PHE A 191 -8.07 6.58 9.18
CA PHE A 191 -9.36 6.47 9.86
C PHE A 191 -9.37 5.36 10.91
N PHE A 192 -8.74 4.22 10.63
CA PHE A 192 -8.64 3.15 11.62
C PHE A 192 -7.76 3.56 12.81
N ASP A 193 -6.62 4.19 12.56
CA ASP A 193 -5.74 4.72 13.61
C ASP A 193 -6.45 5.77 14.47
N PHE A 194 -7.27 6.63 13.84
CA PHE A 194 -8.15 7.57 14.54
C PHE A 194 -9.13 6.87 15.48
N LEU A 195 -9.85 5.84 15.01
CA LEU A 195 -10.77 5.07 15.86
C LEU A 195 -10.03 4.38 17.03
N CYS A 196 -8.89 3.75 16.77
CA CYS A 196 -8.08 3.13 17.81
C CYS A 196 -7.56 4.15 18.84
N ALA A 197 -7.17 5.35 18.42
CA ALA A 197 -6.77 6.43 19.31
C ALA A 197 -7.93 6.86 20.23
N LEU A 198 -9.15 7.00 19.69
CA LEU A 198 -10.33 7.32 20.48
C LEU A 198 -10.68 6.24 21.52
N VAL A 199 -10.52 4.96 21.17
CA VAL A 199 -10.71 3.86 22.12
C VAL A 199 -9.65 3.91 23.23
N LYS A 200 -8.38 4.10 22.88
CA LYS A 200 -7.28 4.21 23.86
C LYS A 200 -7.43 5.43 24.77
N ALA A 201 -8.07 6.50 24.29
CA ALA A 201 -8.40 7.69 25.08
C ALA A 201 -9.67 7.54 25.94
N GLY A 202 -10.38 6.41 25.86
CA GLY A 202 -11.63 6.18 26.61
C GLY A 202 -12.85 6.93 26.08
N VAL A 203 -12.77 7.53 24.89
CA VAL A 203 -13.89 8.24 24.25
C VAL A 203 -14.91 7.26 23.68
N ILE A 204 -14.43 6.18 23.06
CA ILE A 204 -15.27 5.06 22.61
C ILE A 204 -15.18 3.97 23.68
N PRO A 205 -16.29 3.61 24.35
CA PRO A 205 -16.27 2.57 25.39
C PRO A 205 -16.16 1.19 24.77
N LEU A 206 -15.01 0.53 24.95
CA LEU A 206 -14.69 -0.84 24.53
C LEU A 206 -13.73 -1.54 25.48
#